data_AF-A0A2V6B348-F1
#
_entry.id   AF-A0A2V6B348-F1
#
_cell.length_a   1.000
_cell.length_b   1.000
_cell.length_c   1.000
_cell.angle_alpha   90.00
_cell.angle_beta   90.00
_cell.angle_gamma   90.00
#
_symmetry.space_group_name_H-M   'P 1'
#
loop_
_entity.id
_entity.type
_entity.pdbx_description
1 polymer ?
#
loop_
_entity_poly.entity_id
_entity_poly.type
_entity_poly.pdbx_seq_one_letter_code
_entity_poly.pdbx_strand_id
1 'polypeptide(L)'
;MRILVITGAGVSAESGIPTFRGKDGYWRNLDQAKLATPEAFARDPKLVWEWYRERRQRICNAQPNAAHEAIAKLAQHADEFLLVTQNVDDLHARAGVPKEKMVQIHGDIFVTKCSRCDFEHLGRGGSPEPSADDAISAQGRRLRSIAATSEEDVDLPRCPECDALMRPGVVWFGEQLP
;
A
#
# COMPACT_ATOMS: atom_id res chain seq x y z
N MET A 1 10.96 -27.87 12.01
CA MET A 1 9.63 -27.89 11.36
C MET A 1 9.54 -26.74 10.37
N ARG A 2 9.06 -26.99 9.14
CA ARG A 2 8.91 -25.97 8.09
C ARG A 2 7.47 -25.50 8.04
N ILE A 3 7.24 -24.20 8.24
CA ILE A 3 5.91 -23.59 8.35
C ILE A 3 5.69 -22.58 7.23
N LEU A 4 4.58 -22.74 6.52
CA LEU A 4 4.04 -21.73 5.60
C LEU A 4 2.74 -21.19 6.18
N VAL A 5 2.66 -19.88 6.35
CA VAL A 5 1.42 -19.17 6.72
C VAL A 5 0.94 -18.37 5.53
N ILE A 6 -0.34 -18.51 5.18
CA ILE A 6 -0.99 -17.67 4.16
C ILE A 6 -2.08 -16.84 4.83
N THR A 7 -2.02 -15.51 4.69
CA THR A 7 -3.03 -14.61 5.26
C THR A 7 -3.76 -13.79 4.20
N GLY A 8 -4.97 -13.37 4.55
CA GLY A 8 -5.76 -12.39 3.80
C GLY A 8 -6.48 -11.44 4.74
N ALA A 9 -7.39 -10.62 4.21
CA ALA A 9 -7.92 -9.44 4.91
C ALA A 9 -8.57 -9.75 6.27
N GLY A 10 -9.06 -10.97 6.48
CA GLY A 10 -9.64 -11.41 7.75
C GLY A 10 -8.69 -11.26 8.95
N VAL A 11 -7.37 -11.44 8.76
CA VAL A 11 -6.40 -11.28 9.85
C VAL A 11 -6.33 -9.83 10.36
N SER A 12 -6.64 -8.85 9.50
CA SER A 12 -6.62 -7.42 9.83
C SER A 12 -7.97 -6.88 10.31
N ALA A 13 -9.04 -7.69 10.25
CA ALA A 13 -10.39 -7.25 10.62
C ALA A 13 -10.50 -6.83 12.10
N GLU A 14 -9.89 -7.60 13.00
CA GLU A 14 -9.83 -7.29 14.44
C GLU A 14 -8.94 -6.08 14.76
N SER A 15 -8.14 -5.60 13.80
CA SER A 15 -7.40 -4.35 13.88
C SER A 15 -8.20 -3.14 13.38
N GLY A 16 -9.49 -3.31 13.08
CA GLY A 16 -10.35 -2.24 12.57
C GLY A 16 -10.17 -1.96 11.07
N ILE A 17 -9.49 -2.84 10.34
CA ILE A 17 -9.30 -2.70 8.89
C ILE A 17 -10.41 -3.47 8.17
N PRO A 18 -11.28 -2.79 7.38
CA PRO A 18 -12.39 -3.44 6.70
C PRO A 18 -11.88 -4.45 5.66
N THR A 19 -12.59 -5.58 5.55
CA THR A 19 -12.29 -6.58 4.52
C THR A 19 -12.90 -6.19 3.17
N PHE A 20 -12.40 -6.78 2.08
CA PHE A 20 -12.91 -6.51 0.72
C PHE A 20 -14.25 -7.19 0.41
N ARG A 21 -14.74 -8.10 1.26
CA ARG A 21 -15.94 -8.91 1.01
C ARG A 21 -16.90 -8.82 2.21
N GLY A 22 -18.17 -9.17 1.99
CA GLY A 22 -19.18 -9.14 3.04
C GLY A 22 -19.63 -7.72 3.38
N LYS A 23 -20.13 -7.53 4.62
CA LYS A 23 -20.73 -6.26 5.09
C LYS A 23 -19.81 -5.03 4.98
N ASP A 24 -18.49 -5.25 4.93
CA ASP A 24 -17.46 -4.19 4.92
C ASP A 24 -16.87 -3.92 3.52
N GLY A 25 -17.34 -4.61 2.48
CA GLY A 25 -16.79 -4.53 1.11
C GLY A 25 -17.11 -3.25 0.34
N TYR A 26 -17.85 -2.32 0.95
CA TYR A 26 -18.26 -1.05 0.32
C TYR A 26 -17.53 0.15 0.95
N TRP A 27 -17.21 1.14 0.13
CA TRP A 27 -16.74 2.46 0.56
C TRP A 27 -17.58 3.54 -0.12
N ARG A 28 -18.25 4.40 0.65
CA ARG A 28 -19.23 5.39 0.12
C ARG A 28 -20.23 4.78 -0.88
N ASN A 29 -20.74 3.57 -0.60
CA ASN A 29 -21.61 2.77 -1.49
C ASN A 29 -20.95 2.27 -2.79
N LEU A 30 -19.64 2.46 -2.98
CA LEU A 30 -18.88 1.90 -4.08
C LEU A 30 -18.27 0.56 -3.67
N ASP A 31 -18.37 -0.41 -4.57
CA ASP A 31 -17.67 -1.68 -4.46
C ASP A 31 -16.16 -1.43 -4.53
N GLN A 32 -15.44 -1.74 -3.45
CA GLN A 32 -14.00 -1.52 -3.34
C GLN A 32 -13.22 -2.26 -4.45
N ALA A 33 -13.71 -3.41 -4.91
CA ALA A 33 -13.07 -4.17 -5.99
C ALA A 33 -13.11 -3.40 -7.33
N LYS A 34 -14.07 -2.50 -7.51
CA LYS A 34 -14.19 -1.64 -8.70
C LYS A 34 -13.38 -0.36 -8.62
N LEU A 35 -12.74 -0.07 -7.47
CA LEU A 35 -11.80 1.05 -7.30
C LEU A 35 -10.34 0.60 -7.46
N ALA A 36 -10.05 -0.68 -7.21
CA ALA A 36 -8.72 -1.27 -7.32
C ALA A 36 -8.49 -1.94 -8.70
N THR A 37 -8.76 -1.22 -9.79
CA THR A 37 -8.47 -1.66 -11.17
C THR A 37 -7.72 -0.60 -11.98
N PRO A 38 -6.91 -0.97 -12.99
CA PRO A 38 -6.29 -0.01 -13.90
C PRO A 38 -7.29 0.91 -14.59
N GLU A 39 -8.46 0.38 -14.98
CA GLU A 39 -9.52 1.12 -15.67
C GLU A 39 -10.17 2.16 -14.75
N ALA A 40 -10.37 1.83 -13.47
CA ALA A 40 -10.90 2.76 -12.49
C ALA A 40 -9.95 3.95 -12.28
N PHE A 41 -8.65 3.67 -12.20
CA PHE A 41 -7.61 4.69 -12.07
C PHE A 41 -7.49 5.56 -13.32
N ALA A 42 -7.55 4.96 -14.51
CA ALA A 42 -7.54 5.71 -15.77
C ALA A 42 -8.79 6.61 -15.92
N ARG A 43 -9.95 6.16 -15.42
CA ARG A 43 -11.21 6.91 -15.47
C ARG A 43 -11.26 8.07 -14.47
N ASP A 44 -10.89 7.82 -13.22
CA ASP A 44 -10.96 8.81 -12.13
C ASP A 44 -9.84 8.57 -11.11
N PRO A 45 -8.62 9.04 -11.38
CA PRO A 45 -7.48 8.83 -10.50
C PRO A 45 -7.63 9.56 -9.16
N LYS A 46 -8.39 10.65 -9.13
CA LYS A 46 -8.67 11.42 -7.90
C LYS A 46 -9.50 10.60 -6.93
N LEU A 47 -10.61 10.01 -7.40
CA LEU A 47 -11.45 9.12 -6.59
C LEU A 47 -10.66 7.92 -6.05
N VAL A 48 -9.83 7.30 -6.89
CA VAL A 48 -8.99 6.18 -6.46
C VAL A 48 -8.01 6.64 -5.38
N TRP A 49 -7.34 7.77 -5.55
CA TRP A 49 -6.41 8.29 -4.55
C TRP A 49 -7.09 8.74 -3.25
N GLU A 50 -8.29 9.33 -3.30
CA GLU A 50 -9.10 9.60 -2.10
C GLU A 50 -9.35 8.32 -1.30
N TRP A 51 -9.75 7.25 -1.99
CA TRP A 51 -9.97 5.96 -1.36
C TRP A 51 -8.69 5.38 -0.74
N TYR A 52 -7.56 5.41 -1.46
CA TYR A 52 -6.28 4.93 -0.92
C TYR A 52 -5.76 5.77 0.24
N ARG A 53 -5.93 7.11 0.21
CA ARG A 53 -5.55 8.01 1.31
C ARG A 53 -6.34 7.69 2.58
N GLU A 54 -7.65 7.51 2.47
CA GLU A 54 -8.47 7.10 3.61
C GLU A 54 -8.03 5.72 4.16
N ARG A 55 -7.72 4.77 3.28
CA ARG A 55 -7.20 3.45 3.70
C ARG A 55 -5.85 3.54 4.40
N ARG A 56 -4.90 4.30 3.84
CA ARG A 56 -3.59 4.54 4.46
C ARG A 56 -3.75 5.12 5.85
N GLN A 57 -4.58 6.16 6.01
CA GLN A 57 -4.82 6.78 7.31
C GLN A 57 -5.39 5.79 8.34
N ARG A 58 -6.34 4.94 7.93
CA ARG A 58 -6.89 3.89 8.81
C ARG A 58 -5.82 2.89 9.22
N ILE A 59 -4.98 2.45 8.28
CA ILE A 59 -3.89 1.49 8.54
C ILE A 59 -2.82 2.12 9.46
N CYS A 60 -2.44 3.38 9.25
CA CYS A 60 -1.51 4.10 10.14
C CYS A 60 -1.99 4.11 11.59
N ASN A 61 -3.30 4.27 11.80
CA ASN A 61 -3.91 4.36 13.12
C ASN A 61 -4.22 2.99 13.76
N ALA A 62 -4.31 1.93 12.97
CA ALA A 62 -4.53 0.58 13.46
C ALA A 62 -3.30 0.03 14.19
N GLN A 63 -3.49 -0.98 15.04
CA GLN A 63 -2.42 -1.73 15.69
C GLN A 63 -2.51 -3.21 15.32
N PRO A 64 -1.38 -3.96 15.32
CA PRO A 64 -1.43 -5.41 15.21
C PRO A 64 -2.33 -5.99 16.30
N ASN A 65 -3.08 -7.03 15.95
CA ASN A 65 -3.92 -7.77 16.89
C ASN A 65 -3.25 -9.10 17.29
N ALA A 66 -3.93 -9.86 18.15
CA ALA A 66 -3.44 -11.14 18.68
C ALA A 66 -3.05 -12.15 17.58
N ALA A 67 -3.72 -12.15 16.41
CA ALA A 67 -3.37 -13.04 15.31
C ALA A 67 -2.02 -12.68 14.69
N HIS A 68 -1.74 -11.39 14.49
CA HIS A 68 -0.45 -10.93 13.98
C HIS A 68 0.68 -11.24 14.98
N GLU A 69 0.44 -10.98 16.27
CA GLU A 69 1.40 -11.30 17.32
C GLU A 69 1.70 -12.81 17.41
N ALA A 70 0.67 -13.66 17.26
CA ALA A 70 0.84 -15.11 17.26
C ALA A 70 1.68 -15.58 16.06
N ILE A 71 1.44 -15.00 14.88
CA ILE A 71 2.23 -15.31 13.66
C ILE A 71 3.68 -14.83 13.82
N ALA A 72 3.91 -13.65 14.39
CA ALA A 72 5.25 -13.15 14.69
C ALA A 72 6.00 -14.06 15.67
N LYS A 73 5.33 -14.51 16.74
CA LYS A 73 5.89 -15.50 17.69
C LYS A 73 6.22 -16.81 16.97
N LEU A 74 5.35 -17.29 16.09
CA LEU A 74 5.60 -18.51 15.31
C LEU A 74 6.84 -18.36 14.41
N ALA A 75 7.01 -17.20 13.77
CA ALA A 75 8.16 -16.91 12.92
C ALA A 75 9.51 -16.90 13.66
N GLN A 76 9.49 -16.62 14.97
CA GLN A 76 10.67 -16.63 15.84
C GLN A 76 11.07 -18.03 16.29
N HIS A 77 10.11 -18.94 16.45
CA HIS A 77 10.34 -20.27 17.04
C HIS A 77 10.46 -21.39 16.00
N ALA A 78 10.03 -21.18 14.76
CA ALA A 78 10.13 -22.16 13.70
C ALA A 78 11.51 -22.14 13.03
N ASP A 79 12.10 -23.32 12.81
CA ASP A 79 13.38 -23.49 12.10
C ASP A 79 13.33 -22.89 10.70
N GLU A 80 12.24 -23.15 9.97
CA GLU A 80 11.94 -22.55 8.68
C GLU A 80 10.53 -21.98 8.69
N PHE A 81 10.40 -20.72 8.28
CA PHE A 81 9.13 -20.01 8.28
C PHE A 81 9.03 -19.08 7.07
N LEU A 82 7.87 -19.10 6.42
CA LEU A 82 7.49 -18.14 5.40
C LEU A 82 6.05 -17.68 5.63
N LEU A 83 5.85 -16.36 5.64
CA LEU A 83 4.54 -15.74 5.58
C LEU A 83 4.28 -15.23 4.17
N VAL A 84 3.19 -15.67 3.55
CA VAL A 84 2.68 -15.11 2.29
C VAL A 84 1.38 -14.39 2.59
N THR A 85 1.35 -13.06 2.45
CA THR A 85 0.17 -12.25 2.75
C THR A 85 -0.42 -11.62 1.50
N GLN A 86 -1.74 -11.73 1.35
CA GLN A 86 -2.52 -10.98 0.36
C GLN A 86 -2.77 -9.53 0.81
N ASN A 87 -2.49 -9.21 2.07
CA ASN A 87 -2.74 -7.87 2.61
C ASN A 87 -1.68 -6.89 2.13
N VAL A 88 -2.15 -5.68 1.86
CA VAL A 88 -1.30 -4.53 1.50
C VAL A 88 -0.99 -3.64 2.70
N ASP A 89 -1.49 -3.99 3.89
CA ASP A 89 -1.14 -3.32 5.15
C ASP A 89 0.21 -3.82 5.70
N ASP A 90 0.74 -3.10 6.69
CA ASP A 90 2.05 -3.37 7.31
C ASP A 90 1.94 -4.02 8.70
N LEU A 91 0.77 -4.58 9.06
CA LEU A 91 0.49 -5.03 10.43
C LEU A 91 1.36 -6.23 10.84
N HIS A 92 1.68 -7.15 9.91
CA HIS A 92 2.62 -8.24 10.17
C HIS A 92 4.04 -7.74 10.43
N ALA A 93 4.52 -6.76 9.66
CA ALA A 93 5.82 -6.15 9.87
C ALA A 93 5.88 -5.46 11.25
N ARG A 94 4.82 -4.72 11.61
CA ARG A 94 4.70 -4.08 12.92
C ARG A 94 4.58 -5.06 14.08
N ALA A 95 3.99 -6.23 13.86
CA ALA A 95 3.97 -7.31 14.87
C ALA A 95 5.34 -7.97 15.07
N GLY A 96 6.32 -7.69 14.21
CA GLY A 96 7.68 -8.19 14.31
C GLY A 96 7.98 -9.40 13.42
N VAL A 97 7.18 -9.67 12.38
CA VAL A 97 7.57 -10.65 11.35
C VAL A 97 8.75 -10.07 10.53
N PRO A 98 9.91 -10.75 10.46
CA PRO A 98 11.05 -10.26 9.68
C PRO A 98 10.72 -10.18 8.18
N LYS A 99 11.20 -9.13 7.50
CA LYS A 99 10.89 -8.87 6.08
C LYS A 99 11.36 -10.01 5.17
N GLU A 100 12.52 -10.58 5.45
CA GLU A 100 13.10 -11.71 4.74
C GLU A 100 12.30 -13.02 4.89
N LYS A 101 11.40 -13.07 5.87
CA LYS A 101 10.47 -14.19 6.10
C LYS A 101 9.05 -13.90 5.64
N MET A 102 8.81 -12.80 4.93
CA MET A 102 7.48 -12.35 4.52
C MET A 102 7.46 -11.94 3.04
N VAL A 103 6.39 -12.35 2.34
CA VAL A 103 6.11 -11.96 0.97
C VAL A 103 4.73 -11.31 0.91
N GLN A 104 4.68 -10.04 0.50
CA GLN A 104 3.44 -9.29 0.24
C GLN A 104 3.10 -9.40 -1.25
N ILE A 105 2.27 -10.37 -1.61
CA ILE A 105 2.02 -10.70 -3.02
C ILE A 105 1.22 -9.63 -3.77
N HIS A 106 0.48 -8.77 -3.05
CA HIS A 106 -0.28 -7.68 -3.64
C HIS A 106 0.36 -6.30 -3.45
N GLY A 107 1.65 -6.26 -3.08
CA GLY A 107 2.39 -5.03 -2.84
C GLY A 107 2.11 -4.41 -1.47
N ASP A 108 2.51 -3.15 -1.33
CA ASP A 108 2.46 -2.39 -0.06
C ASP A 108 1.69 -1.10 -0.30
N ILE A 109 0.65 -0.86 0.51
CA ILE A 109 -0.19 0.33 0.37
C ILE A 109 0.60 1.61 0.59
N PHE A 110 1.70 1.58 1.35
CA PHE A 110 2.55 2.74 1.61
C PHE A 110 3.59 2.99 0.52
N VAL A 111 3.75 2.07 -0.42
CA VAL A 111 4.52 2.33 -1.63
C VAL A 111 3.66 3.14 -2.60
N THR A 112 4.26 4.13 -3.23
CA THR A 112 3.73 4.85 -4.37
C THR A 112 4.68 4.61 -5.54
N LYS A 113 4.18 4.13 -6.68
CA LYS A 113 4.99 3.84 -7.87
C LYS A 113 4.56 4.67 -9.08
N CYS A 114 5.51 4.96 -9.97
CA CYS A 114 5.23 5.64 -11.22
C CYS A 114 4.40 4.74 -12.15
N SER A 115 3.46 5.34 -12.89
CA SER A 115 2.69 4.61 -13.91
C SER A 115 3.46 4.44 -15.24
N ARG A 116 4.72 4.87 -15.33
CA ARG A 116 5.50 4.89 -16.58
C ARG A 116 6.95 4.41 -16.47
N CYS A 117 7.68 4.77 -15.41
CA CYS A 117 9.05 4.31 -15.17
C CYS A 117 9.13 3.50 -13.87
N ASP A 118 10.33 3.04 -13.52
CA ASP A 118 10.59 2.18 -12.37
C ASP A 118 10.71 2.95 -11.04
N PHE A 119 10.38 4.26 -11.03
CA PHE A 119 10.45 5.06 -9.80
C PHE A 119 9.38 4.62 -8.80
N GLU A 120 9.80 4.31 -7.58
CA GLU A 120 8.93 4.02 -6.44
C GLU A 120 9.42 4.74 -5.18
N HIS A 121 8.48 5.08 -4.30
CA HIS A 121 8.75 5.73 -3.03
C HIS A 121 7.89 5.12 -1.91
N LEU A 122 8.49 4.86 -0.76
CA LEU A 122 7.81 4.37 0.45
C LEU A 122 7.47 5.54 1.39
N GLY A 123 6.19 5.83 1.58
CA GLY A 123 5.70 6.94 2.41
C GLY A 123 4.64 6.52 3.42
N ARG A 124 5.05 6.33 4.68
CA ARG A 124 4.16 5.88 5.79
C ARG A 124 3.33 7.03 6.40
N GLY A 125 3.64 8.29 6.09
CA GLY A 125 3.04 9.49 6.69
C GLY A 125 1.67 9.91 6.13
N GLY A 126 0.98 9.05 5.37
CA GLY A 126 -0.29 9.39 4.73
C GLY A 126 -0.16 10.27 3.47
N SER A 127 0.92 11.03 3.33
CA SER A 127 1.26 11.74 2.09
C SER A 127 1.72 10.75 1.03
N PRO A 128 1.06 10.71 -0.15
CA PRO A 128 1.48 9.87 -1.25
C PRO A 128 2.65 10.44 -2.06
N GLU A 129 3.04 11.67 -1.73
CA GLU A 129 4.11 12.42 -2.38
C GLU A 129 5.46 12.11 -1.74
N PRO A 130 6.53 11.95 -2.54
CA PRO A 130 7.88 11.92 -2.03
C PRO A 130 8.18 13.23 -1.31
N SER A 131 8.78 13.16 -0.11
CA SER A 131 9.28 14.37 0.55
C SER A 131 10.39 14.98 -0.31
N ALA A 132 10.69 16.27 -0.09
CA ALA A 132 11.80 16.94 -0.77
C ALA A 132 13.15 16.19 -0.59
N ASP A 133 13.27 15.37 0.45
CA ASP A 133 14.45 14.56 0.77
C ASP A 133 14.46 13.19 0.08
N ASP A 134 13.28 12.62 -0.23
CA ASP A 134 13.15 11.41 -1.08
C ASP A 134 13.45 11.70 -2.55
N ALA A 135 13.43 12.99 -2.90
CA ALA A 135 13.70 13.57 -4.19
C ALA A 135 15.21 13.67 -4.50
N ILE A 136 16.03 12.76 -3.97
CA ILE A 136 17.39 12.57 -4.46
C ILE A 136 17.33 11.51 -5.55
N SER A 137 17.17 11.96 -6.79
CA SER A 137 17.41 11.14 -7.98
C SER A 137 18.74 10.38 -7.83
N ALA A 138 18.82 9.16 -8.37
CA ALA A 138 20.07 8.41 -8.53
C ALA A 138 21.21 9.24 -9.21
N GLN A 139 20.87 10.36 -9.85
CA GLN A 139 21.79 11.34 -10.46
C GLN A 139 22.06 12.62 -9.63
N GLY A 140 21.58 12.74 -8.39
CA GLY A 140 21.92 13.86 -7.50
C GLY A 140 21.40 15.24 -7.91
N ARG A 141 20.34 15.32 -8.73
CA ARG A 141 19.67 16.60 -9.05
C ARG A 141 18.60 16.93 -8.02
N ARG A 142 18.66 18.16 -7.47
CA ARG A 142 17.54 18.75 -6.70
C ARG A 142 16.31 18.82 -7.60
N LEU A 143 15.25 18.12 -7.21
CA LEU A 143 13.95 18.22 -7.85
C LEU A 143 13.31 19.58 -7.52
N ARG A 144 12.65 20.17 -8.50
CA ARG A 144 11.99 21.47 -8.34
C ARG A 144 10.89 21.32 -7.29
N SER A 145 10.85 22.24 -6.32
CA SER A 145 9.69 22.40 -5.45
C SER A 145 8.44 22.53 -6.32
N ILE A 146 7.46 21.65 -6.12
CA ILE A 146 6.17 21.72 -6.79
C ILE A 146 5.47 22.96 -6.22
N ALA A 147 5.66 24.10 -6.89
CA ALA A 147 4.86 25.29 -6.62
C ALA A 147 3.47 25.02 -7.21
N ALA A 148 2.48 24.86 -6.34
CA ALA A 148 1.09 24.64 -6.68
C ALA A 148 0.62 25.72 -7.68
N THR A 149 0.09 25.29 -8.83
CA THR A 149 -0.58 26.16 -9.78
C THR A 149 -2.02 25.71 -9.97
N SER A 150 -2.95 26.59 -9.57
CA SER A 150 -4.41 26.59 -9.79
C SER A 150 -5.28 25.63 -8.95
N GLU A 151 -6.41 26.17 -8.49
CA GLU A 151 -7.30 25.62 -7.45
C GLU A 151 -8.19 24.44 -7.90
N GLU A 152 -8.05 23.93 -9.13
CA GLU A 152 -8.82 22.77 -9.63
C GLU A 152 -8.05 21.42 -9.56
N ASP A 153 -6.72 21.47 -9.41
CA ASP A 153 -5.85 20.30 -9.22
C ASP A 153 -5.64 20.04 -7.71
N VAL A 154 -6.57 19.33 -7.07
CA VAL A 154 -6.30 18.75 -5.74
C VAL A 154 -5.28 17.63 -5.91
N ASP A 155 -4.01 18.03 -5.76
CA ASP A 155 -2.71 17.38 -5.95
C ASP A 155 -2.75 15.84 -6.07
N LEU A 156 -2.64 15.36 -7.31
CA LEU A 156 -2.35 13.96 -7.59
C LEU A 156 -0.83 13.78 -7.64
N PRO A 157 -0.26 12.79 -6.94
CA PRO A 157 1.19 12.63 -6.85
C PRO A 157 1.78 12.41 -8.25
N ARG A 158 2.81 13.18 -8.60
CA ARG A 158 3.53 13.07 -9.87
C ARG A 158 4.92 12.50 -9.68
N CYS A 159 5.37 11.79 -10.71
CA CYS A 159 6.68 11.15 -10.70
C CYS A 159 7.77 12.22 -10.84
N PRO A 160 8.73 12.27 -9.91
CA PRO A 160 9.80 13.26 -10.00
C PRO A 160 10.73 13.07 -11.20
N GLU A 161 10.86 11.85 -11.71
CA GLU A 161 11.77 11.55 -12.82
C GLU A 161 11.16 11.85 -14.18
N CYS A 162 9.85 11.70 -14.31
CA CYS A 162 9.22 11.55 -15.61
C CYS A 162 7.88 12.29 -15.75
N ASP A 163 7.40 12.91 -14.66
CA ASP A 163 6.16 13.69 -14.54
C ASP A 163 4.86 12.93 -14.79
N ALA A 164 4.95 11.61 -15.03
CA ALA A 164 3.76 10.76 -15.12
C ALA A 164 3.06 10.66 -13.77
N LEU A 165 1.75 10.40 -13.82
CA LEU A 165 0.93 10.17 -12.64
C LEU A 165 1.47 8.99 -11.82
N MET A 166 1.61 9.20 -10.52
CA MET A 166 1.95 8.15 -9.57
C MET A 166 0.69 7.44 -9.10
N ARG A 167 0.84 6.16 -8.80
CA ARG A 167 -0.24 5.28 -8.33
C ARG A 167 0.18 4.54 -7.05
N PRO A 168 -0.78 4.01 -6.29
CA PRO A 168 -0.50 3.10 -5.18
C PRO A 168 0.33 1.89 -5.66
N GLY A 169 1.34 1.53 -4.88
CA GLY A 169 2.27 0.41 -5.07
C GLY A 169 1.65 -0.95 -4.74
N VAL A 170 0.39 -1.14 -5.17
CA VAL A 170 -0.35 -2.38 -4.98
C VAL A 170 -0.71 -2.99 -6.32
N VAL A 171 -0.90 -4.31 -6.31
CA VAL A 171 -1.41 -5.07 -7.45
C VAL A 171 -2.92 -4.88 -7.52
N TRP A 172 -3.41 -4.39 -8.65
CA TRP A 172 -4.83 -4.23 -8.92
C TRP A 172 -5.46 -5.48 -9.53
N PHE A 173 -6.79 -5.59 -9.42
CA PHE A 173 -7.52 -6.62 -10.14
C PHE A 173 -7.28 -6.45 -11.65
N GLY A 174 -6.92 -7.54 -12.31
CA GLY A 174 -6.55 -7.55 -13.73
C GLY A 174 -5.04 -7.44 -13.99
N GLU A 175 -4.22 -7.14 -12.98
CA GLU A 175 -2.76 -7.11 -13.10
C GLU A 175 -2.12 -8.45 -12.75
N GLN A 176 -0.90 -8.68 -13.27
CA GLN A 176 -0.09 -9.83 -12.89
C GLN A 176 0.60 -9.59 -11.55
N LEU A 177 0.81 -10.67 -10.79
CA LEU A 177 1.66 -10.63 -9.60
C LEU A 177 3.13 -10.47 -10.03
N PRO A 178 3.97 -9.78 -9.23
CA PRO A 178 5.41 -9.65 -9.48
C PRO A 178 6.17 -10.98 -9.48
#